data_AF-A0A6B3KKP3-F1
#
_entry.id   AF-A0A6B3KKP3-F1
#
_cell.length_a   1.000
_cell.length_b   1.000
_cell.length_c   1.000
_cell.angle_alpha   90.00
_cell.angle_beta   90.00
_cell.angle_gamma   90.00
#
_symmetry.space_group_name_H-M   'P 1'
#
loop_
_entity.id
_entity.type
_entity.pdbx_description
1 polymer ?
#
loop_
_entity_poly.entity_id
_entity_poly.type
_entity_poly.pdbx_seq_one_letter_code
_entity_poly.pdbx_strand_id
1 'polypeptide(L)'
;MIEAVIVEDSELARFELEHQLKGYPQLRVLGHADDVDSAVQLIESATPDVVFLDIDLPGGNAFDVLERLSRVPRIIFTTAFDAHALKAFGYNTVDYLLKPIEPQRLAQAIEKLGDAVAAPPVRRAMDSAIFIKDGEHCFLVKPRDVRLIEAVGNYSRVYFQNHAPLLYRPLGAIETQLAPDKFFRASRKYIVNLDFVEQVAPWSNGGLMLTLRGGLEVEVSRRQSARFRELLSL
;
A
#
# COMPACT_ATOMS: atom_id res chain seq x y z
N MET A 1 17.58 -5.89 20.46
CA MET A 1 18.44 -5.63 19.30
C MET A 1 17.58 -5.90 18.08
N ILE A 2 17.49 -4.94 17.16
CA ILE A 2 16.62 -5.01 15.99
C ILE A 2 17.37 -5.79 14.90
N GLU A 3 16.77 -6.87 14.43
CA GLU A 3 17.36 -7.72 13.39
C GLU A 3 16.97 -7.22 12.00
N ALA A 4 17.97 -7.00 11.15
CA ALA A 4 17.80 -6.39 9.85
C ALA A 4 18.27 -7.31 8.72
N VAL A 5 17.62 -7.22 7.57
CA VAL A 5 18.10 -7.77 6.29
C VAL A 5 18.18 -6.63 5.27
N ILE A 6 19.13 -6.72 4.35
CA ILE A 6 19.29 -5.79 3.24
C ILE A 6 18.98 -6.52 1.93
N VAL A 7 18.14 -5.94 1.09
CA VAL A 7 17.83 -6.46 -0.24
C VAL A 7 18.23 -5.40 -1.24
N GLU A 8 19.33 -5.64 -1.94
CA GLU A 8 20.01 -4.68 -2.81
C GLU A 8 20.90 -5.44 -3.81
N ASP A 9 20.63 -5.27 -5.10
CA ASP A 9 21.38 -5.90 -6.19
C ASP A 9 22.72 -5.20 -6.45
N SER A 10 22.79 -3.88 -6.23
CA SER A 10 24.02 -3.11 -6.38
C SER A 10 24.99 -3.38 -5.22
N GLU A 11 26.10 -4.07 -5.51
CA GLU A 11 27.15 -4.35 -4.52
C GLU A 11 27.66 -3.08 -3.83
N LEU A 12 27.79 -1.98 -4.58
CA LEU A 12 28.26 -0.70 -4.05
C LEU A 12 27.26 -0.10 -3.07
N ALA A 13 25.98 0.00 -3.46
CA ALA A 13 24.94 0.56 -2.60
C ALA A 13 24.74 -0.29 -1.33
N ARG A 14 24.82 -1.62 -1.48
CA ARG A 14 24.77 -2.56 -0.36
C ARG A 14 25.91 -2.33 0.61
N PHE A 15 27.15 -2.26 0.10
CA PHE A 15 28.34 -2.01 0.92
C PHE A 15 28.26 -0.67 1.65
N GLU A 16 27.81 0.40 0.97
CA GLU A 16 27.62 1.71 1.58
C GLU A 16 26.58 1.67 2.71
N LEU A 17 25.42 1.05 2.46
CA LEU A 17 24.37 0.90 3.47
C LEU A 17 24.85 0.05 4.66
N GLU A 18 25.49 -1.09 4.42
CA GLU A 18 26.09 -1.92 5.47
C GLU A 18 27.10 -1.13 6.30
N HIS A 19 27.94 -0.31 5.65
CA HIS A 19 28.92 0.53 6.34
C HIS A 19 28.25 1.58 7.23
N GLN A 20 27.22 2.27 6.73
CA GLN A 20 26.48 3.24 7.53
C GLN A 20 25.75 2.58 8.71
N LEU A 21 25.16 1.39 8.50
CA LEU A 21 24.42 0.65 9.53
C LEU A 21 25.31 0.19 10.70
N LYS A 22 26.62 0.00 10.50
CA LYS A 22 27.58 -0.30 11.59
C LYS A 22 27.62 0.78 12.67
N GLY A 23 27.23 2.01 12.35
CA GLY A 23 27.13 3.12 13.31
C GLY A 23 25.99 2.96 14.34
N TYR A 24 25.10 1.98 14.17
CA TYR A 24 23.89 1.83 14.97
C TYR A 24 23.90 0.50 15.75
N PRO A 25 24.43 0.47 16.99
CA PRO A 25 24.60 -0.76 17.77
C PRO A 25 23.28 -1.46 18.15
N GLN A 26 22.16 -0.75 18.06
CA GLN A 26 20.82 -1.32 18.24
C GLN A 26 20.38 -2.22 17.08
N LEU A 27 21.03 -2.17 15.92
CA LEU A 27 20.73 -2.96 14.73
C LEU A 27 21.77 -4.07 14.51
N ARG A 28 21.30 -5.22 14.04
CA ARG A 28 22.15 -6.33 13.60
C ARG A 28 21.71 -6.80 12.22
N VAL A 29 22.58 -6.63 11.22
CA VAL A 29 22.33 -7.14 9.86
C VAL A 29 22.59 -8.66 9.85
N LEU A 30 21.56 -9.44 9.52
CA LEU A 30 21.61 -10.91 9.49
C LEU A 30 22.14 -11.45 8.16
N GLY A 31 22.01 -10.67 7.08
CA GLY A 31 22.44 -11.05 5.75
C GLY A 31 21.87 -10.10 4.69
N HIS A 32 22.15 -10.44 3.43
CA HIS A 32 21.62 -9.72 2.29
C HIS A 32 21.14 -10.64 1.17
N ALA A 33 20.30 -10.08 0.30
CA ALA A 33 19.82 -10.68 -0.93
C ALA A 33 19.96 -9.67 -2.09
N ASP A 34 20.05 -10.17 -3.31
CA ASP A 34 20.31 -9.40 -4.53
C ASP A 34 19.20 -9.53 -5.58
N ASP A 35 18.21 -10.39 -5.36
CA ASP A 35 17.06 -10.55 -6.25
C ASP A 35 15.77 -10.89 -5.48
N VAL A 36 14.66 -10.99 -6.19
CA VAL A 36 13.34 -11.26 -5.58
C VAL A 36 13.30 -12.63 -4.88
N ASP A 37 13.86 -13.67 -5.49
CA ASP A 37 13.75 -15.05 -4.99
C ASP A 37 14.58 -15.25 -3.72
N SER A 38 15.85 -14.82 -3.74
CA SER A 38 16.76 -14.83 -2.61
C SER A 38 16.24 -13.96 -1.47
N ALA A 39 15.60 -12.82 -1.77
CA ALA A 39 14.99 -11.96 -0.76
C ALA A 39 13.86 -12.67 -0.02
N VAL A 40 12.92 -13.30 -0.74
CA VAL A 40 11.81 -14.05 -0.12
C VAL A 40 12.37 -15.16 0.77
N GLN A 41 13.30 -15.97 0.26
CA GLN A 41 13.89 -17.07 1.02
C GLN A 41 14.60 -16.59 2.30
N LEU A 42 15.40 -15.52 2.20
CA LEU A 42 16.13 -14.97 3.33
C LEU A 42 15.18 -14.38 4.38
N ILE A 43 14.18 -13.60 3.95
CA ILE A 43 13.24 -12.96 4.88
C ILE A 43 12.38 -14.01 5.61
N GLU A 44 11.90 -15.05 4.93
CA GLU A 44 11.10 -16.10 5.57
C GLU A 44 11.92 -16.98 6.52
N SER A 45 13.19 -17.25 6.20
CA SER A 45 14.05 -18.08 7.05
C SER A 45 14.65 -17.33 8.25
N ALA A 46 15.09 -16.08 8.05
CA ALA A 46 15.71 -15.27 9.08
C ALA A 46 14.70 -14.53 9.97
N THR A 47 13.45 -14.38 9.50
CA THR A 47 12.36 -13.69 10.22
C THR A 47 12.76 -12.33 10.82
N PRO A 48 13.36 -11.40 10.04
CA PRO A 48 13.93 -10.18 10.58
C PRO A 48 12.85 -9.22 11.12
N ASP A 49 13.27 -8.32 12.01
CA ASP A 49 12.42 -7.24 12.52
C ASP A 49 12.19 -6.13 11.49
N VAL A 50 13.20 -5.86 10.65
CA VAL A 50 13.19 -4.83 9.61
C VAL A 50 13.91 -5.30 8.34
N VAL A 51 13.43 -4.86 7.18
CA VAL A 51 14.09 -5.06 5.90
C VAL A 51 14.35 -3.72 5.23
N PHE A 52 15.60 -3.48 4.85
CA PHE A 52 15.97 -2.43 3.92
C PHE A 52 15.83 -3.00 2.51
N LEU A 53 14.84 -2.53 1.76
CA LEU A 53 14.39 -3.17 0.52
C LEU A 53 14.53 -2.21 -0.64
N ASP A 54 15.45 -2.48 -1.57
CA ASP A 54 15.44 -1.79 -2.85
C ASP A 54 14.18 -2.11 -3.64
N ILE A 55 13.65 -1.09 -4.32
CA ILE A 55 12.43 -1.22 -5.11
C ILE A 55 12.69 -1.95 -6.41
N ASP A 56 13.76 -1.60 -7.11
CA ASP A 56 14.10 -2.22 -8.37
C ASP A 56 15.01 -3.40 -8.07
N LEU A 57 14.58 -4.60 -8.44
CA LEU A 57 15.35 -5.82 -8.19
C LEU A 57 15.41 -6.66 -9.47
N PRO A 58 16.51 -7.37 -9.73
CA PRO A 58 16.54 -8.42 -10.73
C PRO A 58 15.38 -9.41 -10.52
N GLY A 59 14.71 -9.75 -11.61
CA GLY A 59 13.57 -10.68 -11.58
C GLY A 59 12.23 -10.08 -11.12
N GLY A 60 12.15 -8.79 -10.80
CA GLY A 60 10.89 -8.13 -10.46
C GLY A 60 11.08 -6.79 -9.75
N ASN A 61 10.38 -6.60 -8.64
CA ASN A 61 10.52 -5.44 -7.78
C ASN A 61 10.23 -5.82 -6.32
N ALA A 62 10.46 -4.88 -5.40
CA ALA A 62 10.18 -5.05 -3.98
C ALA A 62 8.76 -5.54 -3.68
N PHE A 63 7.76 -5.14 -4.47
CA PHE A 63 6.38 -5.53 -4.23
C PHE A 63 6.15 -7.00 -4.54
N ASP A 64 6.85 -7.54 -5.55
CA ASP A 64 6.83 -8.97 -5.85
C ASP A 64 7.42 -9.78 -4.68
N VAL A 65 8.43 -9.24 -3.97
CA VAL A 65 8.93 -9.83 -2.72
C VAL A 65 7.82 -9.80 -1.66
N LEU A 66 7.25 -8.63 -1.39
CA LEU A 66 6.26 -8.44 -0.32
C LEU A 66 4.98 -9.26 -0.52
N GLU A 67 4.54 -9.47 -1.75
CA GLU A 67 3.37 -10.29 -2.08
C GLU A 67 3.58 -11.79 -1.83
N ARG A 68 4.83 -12.24 -1.87
CA ARG A 68 5.21 -13.65 -1.65
C ARG A 68 5.48 -13.99 -0.19
N LEU A 69 5.64 -12.99 0.69
CA LEU A 69 5.93 -13.21 2.10
C LEU A 69 4.68 -13.62 2.88
N SER A 70 4.81 -14.66 3.70
CA SER A 70 3.77 -15.08 4.64
C SER A 70 3.49 -14.03 5.73
N ARG A 71 4.53 -13.29 6.15
CA ARG A 71 4.46 -12.19 7.11
C ARG A 71 5.40 -11.08 6.68
N VAL A 72 4.87 -9.86 6.57
CA VAL A 72 5.67 -8.70 6.18
C VAL A 72 6.30 -8.05 7.42
N PRO A 73 7.65 -8.01 7.53
CA PRO A 73 8.35 -7.31 8.60
C PRO A 73 8.22 -5.79 8.43
N ARG A 74 8.86 -5.00 9.30
CA ARG A 74 8.93 -3.55 9.06
C ARG A 74 9.77 -3.28 7.82
N ILE A 75 9.31 -2.40 6.94
CA ILE A 75 10.02 -2.12 5.69
C ILE A 75 10.58 -0.70 5.71
N ILE A 76 11.84 -0.54 5.33
CA ILE A 76 12.41 0.74 4.91
C ILE A 76 12.77 0.57 3.44
N PHE A 77 12.07 1.25 2.55
CA PHE A 77 12.43 1.17 1.14
C PHE A 77 13.66 2.00 0.87
N THR A 78 14.55 1.48 0.04
CA THR A 78 15.62 2.24 -0.60
C THR A 78 15.27 2.36 -2.08
N THR A 79 15.53 3.50 -2.72
CA THR A 79 15.12 3.69 -4.13
C THR A 79 15.92 4.79 -4.81
N ALA A 80 16.13 4.68 -6.11
CA ALA A 80 16.63 5.78 -6.94
C ALA A 80 15.52 6.75 -7.39
N PHE A 81 14.24 6.43 -7.14
CA PHE A 81 13.08 7.23 -7.54
C PHE A 81 12.58 8.14 -6.42
N ASP A 82 11.82 9.18 -6.78
CA ASP A 82 11.30 10.15 -5.82
C ASP A 82 10.46 9.48 -4.70
N ALA A 83 10.99 9.51 -3.48
CA ALA A 83 10.41 8.91 -2.28
C ALA A 83 9.00 9.44 -1.95
N HIS A 84 8.59 10.60 -2.49
CA HIS A 84 7.23 11.12 -2.33
C HIS A 84 6.18 10.32 -3.08
N ALA A 85 6.55 9.67 -4.19
CA ALA A 85 5.66 8.79 -4.95
C ALA A 85 5.30 7.52 -4.15
N LEU A 86 6.10 7.17 -3.16
CA LEU A 86 6.07 5.84 -2.57
C LEU A 86 5.32 5.78 -1.23
N LYS A 87 4.95 6.89 -0.58
CA LYS A 87 4.27 6.90 0.75
C LYS A 87 2.85 6.27 0.79
N ALA A 88 2.46 5.63 -0.30
CA ALA A 88 1.18 5.08 -0.69
C ALA A 88 0.94 3.61 -0.29
N PHE A 89 1.99 2.83 -0.05
CA PHE A 89 1.89 1.37 -0.24
C PHE A 89 1.11 0.56 0.80
N GLY A 90 0.71 1.16 1.93
CA GLY A 90 -0.10 0.46 2.94
C GLY A 90 0.49 -0.87 3.46
N TYR A 91 1.79 -1.12 3.24
CA TYR A 91 2.56 -2.15 3.93
C TYR A 91 3.05 -1.59 5.27
N ASN A 92 3.64 -2.43 6.11
CA ASN A 92 4.24 -2.06 7.39
C ASN A 92 5.53 -1.23 7.21
N THR A 93 5.45 -0.17 6.41
CA THR A 93 6.57 0.67 6.00
C THR A 93 6.84 1.75 7.04
N VAL A 94 8.10 1.86 7.42
CA VAL A 94 8.61 2.80 8.43
C VAL A 94 9.12 4.08 7.76
N ASP A 95 9.85 3.96 6.66
CA ASP A 95 10.36 5.11 5.91
C ASP A 95 10.74 4.76 4.47
N TYR A 96 11.08 5.79 3.70
CA TYR A 96 11.62 5.72 2.34
C TYR A 96 12.92 6.53 2.27
N LEU A 97 13.98 5.90 1.77
CA LEU A 97 15.31 6.48 1.62
C LEU A 97 15.66 6.58 0.14
N LEU A 98 15.91 7.81 -0.32
CA LEU A 98 16.40 8.06 -1.67
C LEU A 98 17.90 7.72 -1.73
N LYS A 99 18.34 7.08 -2.81
CA LYS A 99 19.75 6.84 -3.13
C LYS A 99 20.33 8.10 -3.82
N PRO A 100 21.55 8.55 -3.46
CA PRO A 100 22.42 8.00 -2.41
C PRO A 100 21.86 8.26 -1.01
N ILE A 101 21.96 7.25 -0.14
CA ILE A 101 21.36 7.32 1.20
C ILE A 101 22.15 8.28 2.08
N GLU A 102 21.53 9.42 2.38
CA GLU A 102 22.12 10.42 3.26
C GLU A 102 22.11 9.94 4.73
N PRO A 103 23.24 10.05 5.47
CA PRO A 103 23.34 9.58 6.85
C PRO A 103 22.28 10.17 7.79
N GLN A 104 21.90 11.44 7.59
CA GLN A 104 20.86 12.10 8.39
C GLN A 104 19.48 11.47 8.15
N ARG A 105 19.16 11.10 6.91
CA ARG A 105 17.89 10.43 6.57
C ARG A 105 17.85 9.01 7.11
N LEU A 106 18.97 8.28 7.02
CA LEU A 106 19.10 6.96 7.63
C LEU A 106 18.92 7.00 9.15
N ALA A 107 19.55 7.96 9.83
CA ALA A 107 19.38 8.15 11.27
C ALA A 107 17.91 8.36 11.66
N GLN A 108 17.19 9.23 10.94
CA GLN A 108 15.77 9.47 11.17
C GLN A 108 14.90 8.22 10.94
N ALA A 109 15.22 7.42 9.92
CA ALA A 109 14.51 6.17 9.67
C ALA A 109 14.74 5.15 10.79
N ILE A 110 15.96 5.09 11.33
CA ILE A 110 16.33 4.18 12.43
C ILE A 110 15.69 4.63 13.75
N GLU A 111 15.61 5.93 14.04
CA GLU A 111 14.90 6.45 15.22
C GLU A 111 13.43 5.99 15.23
N LYS A 112 12.75 6.06 14.08
CA LYS A 112 11.37 5.57 13.93
C LYS A 112 11.22 4.07 14.21
N LEU A 113 12.26 3.26 14.01
CA LEU A 113 12.25 1.83 14.37
C LEU A 113 12.24 1.62 15.90
N GLY A 114 12.80 2.56 16.66
CA GLY A 114 12.81 2.54 18.13
C GLY A 114 11.45 2.93 18.74
N ASP A 115 10.81 3.96 18.19
CA ASP A 115 9.52 4.48 18.71
C ASP A 115 8.32 3.56 18.41
N ALA A 116 8.44 2.70 17.39
CA ALA A 116 7.38 1.80 16.95
C ALA A 116 7.03 0.64 17.92
N VAL A 117 7.69 0.55 19.08
CA VAL A 117 7.30 -0.39 20.17
C VAL A 117 6.04 0.11 20.90
N ALA A 118 5.62 1.37 20.70
CA ALA A 118 4.50 1.97 21.41
C ALA A 118 3.57 2.82 20.53
N ALA A 119 3.14 2.34 19.36
CA ALA A 119 1.90 2.83 18.73
C ALA A 119 1.40 1.87 17.63
N PRO A 120 0.12 1.46 17.62
CA PRO A 120 -0.50 1.02 16.38
C PRO A 120 -0.45 2.19 15.38
N PRO A 121 -0.29 1.96 14.06
CA PRO A 121 -0.22 3.04 13.09
C PRO A 121 -1.61 3.67 12.94
N VAL A 122 -1.94 4.58 13.85
CA VAL A 122 -3.03 5.53 13.71
C VAL A 122 -2.43 6.77 13.07
N ARG A 123 -2.27 6.74 11.74
CA ARG A 123 -2.27 7.97 10.95
C ARG A 123 -3.32 7.81 9.86
N ARG A 124 -4.42 8.54 10.05
CA ARG A 124 -5.52 8.71 9.10
C ARG A 124 -4.95 9.05 7.72
N ALA A 125 -5.08 8.10 6.80
CA ALA A 125 -4.75 8.27 5.39
C ALA A 125 -5.82 9.18 4.75
N MET A 126 -5.66 10.49 4.88
CA MET A 126 -6.50 11.42 4.11
C MET A 126 -5.98 11.62 2.67
N ASP A 127 -4.74 11.24 2.35
CA ASP A 127 -4.13 11.54 1.03
C ASP A 127 -3.10 10.52 0.50
N SER A 128 -2.90 9.38 1.17
CA SER A 128 -1.90 8.40 0.72
C SER A 128 -2.35 7.78 -0.61
N ALA A 129 -1.55 7.91 -1.67
CA ALA A 129 -1.84 7.28 -2.96
C ALA A 129 -1.95 5.75 -2.83
N ILE A 130 -2.49 5.07 -3.83
CA ILE A 130 -2.66 3.63 -3.95
C ILE A 130 -1.80 3.23 -5.14
N PHE A 131 -0.80 2.39 -4.90
CA PHE A 131 -0.05 1.81 -6.00
C PHE A 131 -0.73 0.54 -6.51
N ILE A 132 -0.81 0.39 -7.83
CA ILE A 132 -1.41 -0.77 -8.48
C ILE A 132 -0.47 -1.22 -9.59
N LYS A 133 -0.03 -2.47 -9.52
CA LYS A 133 0.70 -3.15 -10.59
C LYS A 133 -0.26 -4.09 -11.31
N ASP A 134 -0.43 -3.88 -12.61
CA ASP A 134 -1.25 -4.74 -13.46
C ASP A 134 -0.44 -5.10 -14.72
N GLY A 135 0.17 -6.28 -14.69
CA GLY A 135 1.21 -6.67 -15.64
C GLY A 135 2.44 -5.76 -15.56
N GLU A 136 2.86 -5.22 -16.71
CA GLU A 136 3.98 -4.27 -16.84
C GLU A 136 3.60 -2.83 -16.42
N HIS A 137 2.32 -2.55 -16.20
CA HIS A 137 1.87 -1.20 -15.90
C HIS A 137 1.82 -0.95 -14.39
N CYS A 138 2.49 0.12 -13.97
CA CYS A 138 2.51 0.60 -12.59
C CYS A 138 1.75 1.92 -12.49
N PHE A 139 0.74 1.98 -11.61
CA PHE A 139 -0.09 3.16 -11.38
C PHE A 139 0.07 3.65 -9.96
N LEU A 140 0.23 4.96 -9.78
CA LEU A 140 0.14 5.61 -8.48
C LEU A 140 -1.11 6.50 -8.42
N VAL A 141 -2.11 6.10 -7.65
CA VAL A 141 -3.47 6.63 -7.73
C VAL A 141 -3.86 7.27 -6.42
N LYS A 142 -4.09 8.58 -6.37
CA LYS A 142 -4.59 9.20 -5.12
C LYS A 142 -6.03 8.71 -4.87
N PRO A 143 -6.43 8.40 -3.62
CA PRO A 143 -7.80 8.00 -3.32
C PRO A 143 -8.84 8.97 -3.88
N ARG A 144 -8.57 10.28 -3.82
CA ARG A 144 -9.43 11.32 -4.40
C ARG A 144 -9.66 11.19 -5.93
N ASP A 145 -8.79 10.48 -6.64
CA ASP A 145 -8.91 10.24 -8.09
C ASP A 145 -9.61 8.90 -8.40
N VAL A 146 -9.81 8.04 -7.37
CA VAL A 146 -10.53 6.77 -7.47
C VAL A 146 -12.04 7.03 -7.43
N ARG A 147 -12.75 6.54 -8.43
CA ARG A 147 -14.22 6.66 -8.54
C ARG A 147 -14.95 5.47 -7.96
N LEU A 148 -14.43 4.27 -8.21
CA LEU A 148 -15.07 3.00 -7.89
C LEU A 148 -14.01 1.94 -7.63
N ILE A 149 -14.29 1.03 -6.71
CA ILE A 149 -13.53 -0.21 -6.53
C ILE A 149 -14.52 -1.37 -6.59
N GLU A 150 -14.24 -2.34 -7.46
CA GLU A 150 -15.07 -3.51 -7.73
C GLU A 150 -14.35 -4.81 -7.35
N ALA A 151 -15.03 -5.70 -6.64
CA ALA A 151 -14.51 -7.02 -6.35
C ALA A 151 -14.56 -7.94 -7.59
N VAL A 152 -13.42 -8.51 -7.97
CA VAL A 152 -13.26 -9.45 -9.09
C VAL A 152 -12.49 -10.68 -8.58
N GLY A 153 -13.21 -11.69 -8.08
CA GLY A 153 -12.60 -12.86 -7.44
C GLY A 153 -11.79 -12.46 -6.20
N ASN A 154 -10.50 -12.82 -6.19
CA ASN A 154 -9.55 -12.42 -5.12
C ASN A 154 -8.92 -11.04 -5.35
N TYR A 155 -9.23 -10.40 -6.47
CA TYR A 155 -8.71 -9.08 -6.85
C TYR A 155 -9.76 -8.00 -6.61
N SER A 156 -9.29 -6.76 -6.57
CA SER A 156 -10.14 -5.57 -6.63
C SER A 156 -9.74 -4.73 -7.84
N ARG A 157 -10.68 -4.48 -8.72
CA ARG A 157 -10.52 -3.56 -9.85
C ARG A 157 -10.70 -2.13 -9.35
N VAL A 158 -9.75 -1.25 -9.62
CA VAL A 158 -9.76 0.14 -9.17
C VAL A 158 -9.96 1.07 -10.35
N TYR A 159 -11.06 1.82 -10.37
CA TYR A 159 -11.40 2.72 -11.46
C TYR A 159 -10.96 4.15 -11.14
N PHE A 160 -10.08 4.71 -11.98
CA PHE A 160 -9.61 6.11 -11.90
C PHE A 160 -9.30 6.60 -13.31
N GLN A 161 -9.50 7.90 -13.59
CA GLN A 161 -9.29 8.49 -14.92
C GLN A 161 -9.85 7.61 -16.06
N ASN A 162 -9.01 7.07 -16.96
CA ASN A 162 -9.42 6.14 -18.03
C ASN A 162 -8.90 4.71 -17.81
N HIS A 163 -8.51 4.38 -16.58
CA HIS A 163 -7.89 3.11 -16.21
C HIS A 163 -8.78 2.31 -15.26
N ALA A 164 -8.63 0.99 -15.31
CA ALA A 164 -9.30 0.05 -14.41
C ALA A 164 -8.43 -1.19 -14.08
N PRO A 165 -7.21 -0.99 -13.55
CA PRO A 165 -6.30 -2.10 -13.24
C PRO A 165 -6.79 -2.98 -12.09
N LEU A 166 -6.28 -4.21 -12.04
CA LEU A 166 -6.50 -5.15 -10.95
C LEU A 166 -5.45 -4.99 -9.84
N LEU A 167 -5.92 -4.89 -8.60
CA LEU A 167 -5.10 -4.95 -7.39
C LEU A 167 -5.34 -6.28 -6.69
N TYR A 168 -4.27 -7.03 -6.37
CA TYR A 168 -4.35 -8.29 -5.61
C TYR A 168 -4.58 -8.05 -4.11
N ARG A 169 -5.70 -7.41 -3.78
CA ARG A 169 -6.22 -7.29 -2.42
C ARG A 169 -7.73 -7.43 -2.43
N PRO A 170 -8.32 -8.15 -1.46
CA PRO A 170 -9.77 -8.24 -1.36
C PRO A 170 -10.36 -6.90 -0.92
N LEU A 171 -11.58 -6.63 -1.37
CA LEU A 171 -12.25 -5.34 -1.18
C LEU A 171 -12.33 -4.91 0.30
N GLY A 172 -12.48 -5.86 1.23
CA GLY A 172 -12.51 -5.58 2.67
C GLY A 172 -11.17 -5.10 3.26
N ALA A 173 -10.04 -5.56 2.71
CA ALA A 173 -8.72 -5.10 3.12
C ALA A 173 -8.43 -3.68 2.62
N ILE A 174 -8.99 -3.31 1.47
CA ILE A 174 -8.88 -1.95 0.92
C ILE A 174 -9.77 -0.99 1.72
N GLU A 175 -10.99 -1.41 2.09
CA GLU A 175 -11.94 -0.60 2.84
C GLU A 175 -11.38 -0.01 4.14
N THR A 176 -10.53 -0.76 4.86
CA THR A 176 -9.94 -0.30 6.12
C THR A 176 -8.94 0.86 5.97
N GLN A 177 -8.46 1.09 4.75
CA GLN A 177 -7.45 2.11 4.43
C GLN A 177 -8.08 3.38 3.83
N LEU A 178 -9.36 3.32 3.47
CA LEU A 178 -10.07 4.42 2.84
C LEU A 178 -10.73 5.33 3.88
N ALA A 179 -10.78 6.63 3.57
CA ALA A 179 -11.46 7.61 4.40
C ALA A 179 -12.98 7.33 4.39
N PRO A 180 -13.60 6.99 5.54
CA PRO A 180 -14.99 6.52 5.61
C PRO A 180 -16.02 7.61 5.32
N ASP A 181 -15.61 8.88 5.37
CA ASP A 181 -16.40 10.05 4.98
C ASP A 181 -16.38 10.31 3.46
N LYS A 182 -15.43 9.70 2.74
CA LYS A 182 -15.28 9.81 1.28
C LYS A 182 -15.66 8.57 0.52
N PHE A 183 -15.49 7.40 1.13
CA PHE A 183 -15.78 6.12 0.50
C PHE A 183 -16.89 5.37 1.22
N PHE A 184 -17.80 4.80 0.44
CA PHE A 184 -18.94 4.05 0.96
C PHE A 184 -18.99 2.64 0.37
N ARG A 185 -19.16 1.64 1.24
CA ARG A 185 -19.33 0.23 0.85
C ARG A 185 -20.74 -0.04 0.36
N ALA A 186 -21.02 0.22 -0.92
CA ALA A 186 -22.34 0.05 -1.53
C ALA A 186 -22.87 -1.40 -1.50
N SER A 187 -21.99 -2.39 -1.65
CA SER A 187 -22.37 -3.81 -1.60
C SER A 187 -21.17 -4.70 -1.28
N ARG A 188 -21.34 -6.03 -1.29
CA ARG A 188 -20.19 -6.95 -1.23
C ARG A 188 -19.23 -6.78 -2.41
N LYS A 189 -19.71 -6.25 -3.53
CA LYS A 189 -18.96 -6.07 -4.78
C LYS A 189 -18.37 -4.67 -4.97
N TYR A 190 -18.92 -3.64 -4.33
CA TYR A 190 -18.57 -2.26 -4.67
C TYR A 190 -18.24 -1.40 -3.46
N ILE A 191 -17.15 -0.62 -3.57
CA ILE A 191 -16.87 0.58 -2.77
C ILE A 191 -16.89 1.78 -3.72
N VAL A 192 -17.68 2.79 -3.40
CA VAL A 192 -17.85 4.00 -4.22
C VAL A 192 -17.20 5.20 -3.53
N ASN A 193 -16.58 6.08 -4.31
CA ASN A 193 -16.19 7.41 -3.82
C ASN A 193 -17.38 8.37 -3.95
N LEU A 194 -17.82 8.93 -2.83
CA LEU A 194 -18.98 9.80 -2.73
C LEU A 194 -18.82 11.11 -3.52
N ASP A 195 -17.60 11.62 -3.67
CA ASP A 195 -17.33 12.84 -4.43
C ASP A 195 -17.62 12.68 -5.94
N PHE A 196 -17.74 11.44 -6.43
CA PHE A 196 -18.07 11.11 -7.81
C PHE A 196 -19.53 10.73 -8.04
N VAL A 197 -20.38 10.69 -7.01
CA VAL A 197 -21.81 10.39 -7.17
C VAL A 197 -22.52 11.61 -7.77
N GLU A 198 -23.17 11.45 -8.92
CA GLU A 198 -23.97 12.49 -9.59
C GLU A 198 -25.46 12.37 -9.27
N GLN A 199 -25.97 11.14 -9.23
CA GLN A 199 -27.39 10.88 -9.02
C GLN A 199 -27.59 9.67 -8.12
N VAL A 200 -28.64 9.75 -7.31
CA VAL A 200 -29.14 8.67 -6.46
C VAL A 200 -30.61 8.44 -6.83
N ALA A 201 -30.97 7.22 -7.20
CA ALA A 201 -32.34 6.86 -7.55
C ALA A 201 -32.81 5.64 -6.74
N PRO A 202 -34.10 5.57 -6.37
CA PRO A 202 -34.68 4.32 -5.87
C PRO A 202 -34.48 3.19 -6.88
N TRP A 203 -34.07 2.03 -6.37
CA TRP A 203 -33.93 0.81 -7.16
C TRP A 203 -34.81 -0.32 -6.58
N SER A 204 -34.91 -1.41 -7.33
CA SER A 204 -35.73 -2.58 -6.98
C SER A 204 -35.57 -3.02 -5.51
N ASN A 205 -36.66 -3.50 -4.91
CA ASN A 205 -36.70 -4.05 -3.54
C ASN A 205 -36.15 -3.11 -2.44
N GLY A 206 -36.31 -1.80 -2.62
CA GLY A 206 -35.88 -0.78 -1.65
C GLY A 206 -34.37 -0.47 -1.69
N GLY A 207 -33.67 -0.98 -2.70
CA GLY A 207 -32.30 -0.63 -3.00
C GLY A 207 -32.15 0.81 -3.51
N LEU A 208 -30.92 1.21 -3.78
CA LEU A 208 -30.59 2.47 -4.46
C LEU A 208 -29.69 2.16 -5.66
N MET A 209 -29.82 2.96 -6.70
CA MET A 209 -28.88 3.02 -7.81
C MET A 209 -28.11 4.33 -7.68
N LEU A 210 -26.78 4.23 -7.71
CA LEU A 210 -25.89 5.39 -7.81
C LEU A 210 -25.40 5.52 -9.24
N THR A 211 -25.53 6.71 -9.81
CA THR A 211 -24.87 7.06 -11.08
C THR A 211 -23.64 7.89 -10.76
N LEU A 212 -22.47 7.43 -11.18
CA LEU A 212 -21.19 8.11 -10.98
C LEU A 212 -20.82 8.95 -12.20
N ARG A 213 -20.00 9.98 -11.99
CA ARG A 213 -19.37 10.75 -13.08
C ARG A 213 -18.71 9.80 -14.07
N GLY A 214 -19.08 9.93 -15.34
CA GLY A 214 -18.66 9.02 -16.41
C GLY A 214 -19.67 7.91 -16.73
N GLY A 215 -20.86 7.93 -16.11
CA GLY A 215 -21.99 7.07 -16.46
C GLY A 215 -21.96 5.66 -15.85
N LEU A 216 -21.04 5.39 -14.92
CA LEU A 216 -21.00 4.10 -14.23
C LEU A 216 -22.17 4.00 -13.24
N GLU A 217 -22.93 2.92 -13.31
CA GLU A 217 -24.04 2.64 -12.40
C GLU A 217 -23.63 1.60 -11.35
N VAL A 218 -23.94 1.89 -10.08
CA VAL A 218 -23.59 1.03 -8.94
C VAL A 218 -24.83 0.75 -8.10
N GLU A 219 -25.22 -0.53 -8.05
CA GLU A 219 -26.31 -0.98 -7.18
C GLU A 219 -25.85 -1.01 -5.71
N VAL A 220 -26.60 -0.29 -4.87
CA VAL A 220 -26.45 -0.32 -3.42
C VAL A 220 -27.36 -1.42 -2.88
N SER A 221 -26.75 -2.37 -2.17
CA SER A 221 -27.51 -3.46 -1.53
C SER A 221 -28.55 -2.91 -0.55
N ARG A 222 -29.65 -3.63 -0.33
CA ARG A 222 -30.74 -3.21 0.57
C ARG A 222 -30.25 -2.77 1.96
N ARG A 223 -29.34 -3.53 2.57
CA ARG A 223 -28.74 -3.20 3.88
C ARG A 223 -27.94 -1.90 3.85
N GLN A 224 -27.15 -1.71 2.80
CA GLN A 224 -26.34 -0.50 2.65
C GLN A 224 -27.19 0.71 2.24
N SER A 225 -28.31 0.49 1.54
CA SER A 225 -29.24 1.56 1.15
C SER A 225 -29.85 2.26 2.36
N ALA A 226 -30.13 1.53 3.45
CA ALA A 226 -30.56 2.13 4.70
C ALA A 226 -29.49 3.07 5.28
N ARG A 227 -28.25 2.58 5.40
CA ARG A 227 -27.09 3.37 5.88
C ARG A 227 -26.77 4.57 5.00
N PHE A 228 -26.95 4.44 3.68
CA PHE A 228 -26.68 5.51 2.73
C PHE A 228 -27.71 6.65 2.87
N ARG A 229 -28.98 6.34 3.12
CA ARG A 229 -30.01 7.35 3.40
C ARG A 229 -29.71 8.10 4.71
N GLU A 230 -29.33 7.38 5.77
CA GLU A 230 -28.89 7.98 7.03
C GLU A 230 -27.70 8.93 6.83
N LEU A 231 -26.69 8.51 6.05
CA LEU A 231 -25.51 9.32 5.74
C LEU A 231 -25.86 10.64 5.04
N LEU A 232 -26.85 10.61 4.13
CA LEU A 232 -27.31 11.79 3.38
C LEU A 232 -28.40 12.59 4.11
N SER A 233 -28.82 12.17 5.30
CA SER A 233 -29.96 12.78 6.02
C SER A 233 -31.26 12.82 5.19
N LEU A 234 -31.49 11.78 4.38
CA LEU A 234 -32.70 11.58 3.55
C LEU A 234 -33.73 10.68 4.24
#